data_AF-A8TLQ1-F1
#
_entry.id   AF-A8TLQ1-F1
#
_cell.length_a   1.000
_cell.length_b   1.000
_cell.length_c   1.000
_cell.angle_alpha   90.00
_cell.angle_beta   90.00
_cell.angle_gamma   90.00
#
_symmetry.space_group_name_H-M   'P 1'
#
loop_
_entity.id
_entity.type
_entity.pdbx_description
1 polymer ?
#
loop_
_entity_poly.entity_id
_entity_poly.type
_entity_poly.pdbx_seq_one_letter_code
_entity_poly.pdbx_strand_id
1 'polypeptide(L)'
;MTSASTASPDGPAVPDSKAVATAIKLHDRYVKRLPGGRRAQLANLRLDGINLGGRRLDEIDFTGSSLVDARLEKSVLCFANFFGADLTRARLNGADLTRADLRGACFRGADLSGANMTQSDIREAVLVRAGPGGASDSEYSQDAAKHGSDLSGLRAHGADLTAARIGNSFAVRADFTGAQMRGVSFQGADLGDVPRRVEICSAGAVG
;
A
#
# COMPACT_ATOMS: atom_id res chain seq x y z
N MET A 1 31.83 -22.77 -11.18
CA MET A 1 31.42 -21.94 -10.02
C MET A 1 30.34 -20.98 -10.49
N THR A 2 29.08 -21.32 -10.30
CA THR A 2 28.00 -20.32 -10.24
C THR A 2 26.93 -20.89 -9.33
N SER A 3 26.99 -20.46 -8.07
CA SER A 3 26.04 -20.75 -7.01
C SER A 3 24.66 -20.24 -7.41
N ALA A 4 23.72 -21.16 -7.66
CA ALA A 4 22.30 -20.85 -7.67
C ALA A 4 21.88 -20.44 -6.26
N SER A 5 21.67 -19.15 -6.05
CA SER A 5 21.17 -18.60 -4.80
C SER A 5 19.64 -18.66 -4.78
N THR A 6 19.15 -19.57 -3.94
CA THR A 6 17.96 -19.53 -3.07
C THR A 6 16.66 -18.88 -3.58
N ALA A 7 15.60 -19.69 -3.66
CA ALA A 7 14.24 -19.22 -3.46
C ALA A 7 13.48 -20.27 -2.64
N SER A 8 12.94 -19.88 -1.48
CA SER A 8 11.88 -20.64 -0.80
C SER A 8 10.66 -20.75 -1.73
N PRO A 9 9.99 -21.91 -1.81
CA PRO A 9 8.95 -22.19 -2.79
C PRO A 9 7.68 -21.34 -2.63
N ASP A 10 7.51 -20.66 -1.50
CA ASP A 10 6.24 -20.02 -1.13
C ASP A 10 6.27 -18.47 -1.26
N GLY A 11 7.40 -17.86 -1.68
CA GLY A 11 7.62 -16.40 -1.59
C GLY A 11 7.31 -15.62 -2.88
N PRO A 12 7.06 -14.29 -2.80
CA PRO A 12 6.81 -13.48 -3.99
C PRO A 12 7.95 -13.64 -4.99
N ALA A 13 7.60 -13.86 -6.25
CA ALA A 13 8.56 -14.18 -7.29
C ALA A 13 9.41 -12.95 -7.64
N VAL A 14 10.73 -13.10 -7.80
CA VAL A 14 11.56 -12.01 -8.35
C VAL A 14 11.31 -11.96 -9.86
N PRO A 15 10.72 -10.89 -10.40
CA PRO A 15 10.50 -10.78 -11.83
C PRO A 15 11.78 -10.40 -12.57
N ASP A 16 11.86 -10.77 -13.84
CA ASP A 16 12.89 -10.23 -14.73
C ASP A 16 12.68 -8.71 -14.88
N SER A 17 13.75 -7.95 -14.65
CA SER A 17 13.83 -6.50 -14.86
C SER A 17 13.25 -6.05 -16.22
N LYS A 18 13.46 -6.83 -17.30
CA LYS A 18 12.92 -6.52 -18.63
C LYS A 18 11.42 -6.74 -18.70
N ALA A 19 10.90 -7.75 -18.01
CA ALA A 19 9.47 -8.02 -17.95
C ALA A 19 8.74 -6.86 -17.26
N VAL A 20 9.26 -6.38 -16.13
CA VAL A 20 8.70 -5.22 -15.40
C VAL A 20 8.75 -3.95 -16.26
N ALA A 21 9.89 -3.67 -16.90
CA ALA A 21 10.02 -2.52 -17.79
C ALA A 21 9.04 -2.60 -18.98
N THR A 22 8.79 -3.79 -19.50
CA THR A 22 7.83 -4.02 -20.59
C THR A 22 6.40 -3.83 -20.12
N ALA A 23 6.04 -4.33 -18.94
CA ALA A 23 4.73 -4.12 -18.34
C ALA A 23 4.44 -2.63 -18.16
N ILE A 24 5.41 -1.87 -17.65
CA ILE A 24 5.29 -0.41 -17.48
C ILE A 24 5.13 0.30 -18.83
N LYS A 25 5.90 -0.07 -19.87
CA LYS A 25 5.75 0.52 -21.22
C LYS A 25 4.37 0.27 -21.81
N LEU A 26 3.82 -0.94 -21.61
CA LEU A 26 2.47 -1.28 -22.05
C LEU A 26 1.41 -0.53 -21.25
N HIS A 27 1.68 -0.25 -19.98
CA HIS A 27 0.84 0.56 -19.12
C HIS A 27 0.82 2.03 -19.53
N ASP A 28 1.98 2.61 -19.86
CA ASP A 28 2.06 3.97 -20.40
C ASP A 28 1.19 4.13 -21.65
N ARG A 29 1.14 3.09 -22.49
CA ARG A 29 0.24 3.05 -23.65
C ARG A 29 -1.23 2.93 -23.25
N TYR A 30 -1.53 2.11 -22.25
CA TYR A 30 -2.89 1.95 -21.71
C TYR A 30 -3.44 3.29 -21.22
N VAL A 31 -2.68 4.01 -20.40
CA VAL A 31 -3.13 5.30 -19.87
C VAL A 31 -3.27 6.36 -20.97
N LYS A 32 -2.44 6.28 -22.01
CA LYS A 32 -2.56 7.13 -23.22
C LYS A 32 -3.66 6.66 -24.20
N ARG A 33 -4.41 5.61 -23.87
CA ARG A 33 -5.45 4.99 -24.72
C ARG A 33 -4.94 4.60 -26.12
N LEU A 34 -3.68 4.14 -26.19
CA LEU A 34 -3.04 3.72 -27.44
C LEU A 34 -3.30 2.23 -27.71
N PRO A 35 -3.41 1.80 -28.98
CA PRO A 35 -3.57 0.39 -29.34
C PRO A 35 -2.48 -0.50 -28.72
N GLY A 36 -2.87 -1.67 -28.20
CA GLY A 36 -1.95 -2.61 -27.55
C GLY A 36 -1.49 -2.19 -26.14
N GLY A 37 -2.02 -1.10 -25.59
CA GLY A 37 -1.83 -0.76 -24.18
C GLY A 37 -2.50 -1.76 -23.25
N ARG A 38 -1.82 -2.15 -22.17
CA ARG A 38 -2.34 -3.09 -21.17
C ARG A 38 -2.07 -2.57 -19.76
N ARG A 39 -3.01 -2.80 -18.84
CA ARG A 39 -2.77 -2.55 -17.41
C ARG A 39 -1.57 -3.37 -16.95
N ALA A 40 -0.69 -2.75 -16.16
CA ALA A 40 0.44 -3.47 -15.59
C ALA A 40 -0.11 -4.40 -14.49
N GLN A 41 0.16 -5.68 -14.65
CA GLN A 41 -0.14 -6.69 -13.64
C GLN A 41 1.18 -7.07 -12.98
N LEU A 42 1.36 -6.63 -11.76
CA LEU A 42 2.57 -6.80 -10.98
C LEU A 42 2.25 -7.42 -9.61
N ALA A 43 1.20 -8.25 -9.52
CA ALA A 43 0.76 -8.93 -8.31
C ALA A 43 1.69 -10.10 -7.92
N ASN A 44 1.86 -10.31 -6.61
CA ASN A 44 2.68 -11.35 -5.99
C ASN A 44 4.16 -11.36 -6.43
N LEU A 45 4.69 -10.18 -6.76
CA LEU A 45 6.08 -10.01 -7.20
C LEU A 45 6.94 -9.35 -6.13
N ARG A 46 8.22 -9.71 -6.10
CA ARG A 46 9.25 -9.01 -5.32
C ARG A 46 9.83 -7.87 -6.15
N LEU A 47 9.45 -6.65 -5.83
CA LEU A 47 9.79 -5.40 -6.50
C LEU A 47 10.55 -4.45 -5.57
N ASP A 48 11.30 -5.00 -4.62
CA ASP A 48 12.03 -4.25 -3.61
C ASP A 48 13.01 -3.26 -4.26
N GLY A 49 13.03 -2.03 -3.76
CA GLY A 49 13.90 -0.96 -4.26
C GLY A 49 13.58 -0.47 -5.68
N ILE A 50 12.49 -0.92 -6.31
CA ILE A 50 12.16 -0.51 -7.68
C ILE A 50 11.95 1.00 -7.78
N ASN A 51 12.40 1.60 -8.89
CA ASN A 51 12.16 3.01 -9.18
C ASN A 51 11.01 3.22 -10.16
N LEU A 52 9.90 3.69 -9.61
CA LEU A 52 8.66 4.04 -10.28
C LEU A 52 8.25 5.50 -10.05
N GLY A 53 9.15 6.33 -9.52
CA GLY A 53 8.89 7.73 -9.21
C GLY A 53 8.45 8.53 -10.44
N GLY A 54 7.45 9.40 -10.25
CA GLY A 54 6.88 10.26 -11.29
C GLY A 54 6.12 9.53 -12.41
N ARG A 55 5.97 8.20 -12.33
CA ARG A 55 5.25 7.43 -13.36
C ARG A 55 3.75 7.53 -13.17
N ARG A 56 3.03 7.39 -14.27
CA ARG A 56 1.59 7.26 -14.29
C ARG A 56 1.22 5.78 -14.33
N LEU A 57 0.66 5.30 -13.24
CA LEU A 57 0.38 3.89 -12.93
C LEU A 57 -1.08 3.74 -12.46
N ASP A 58 -2.01 4.49 -13.07
CA ASP A 58 -3.44 4.42 -12.74
C ASP A 58 -3.99 3.00 -12.91
N GLU A 59 -4.74 2.49 -11.94
CA GLU A 59 -5.32 1.14 -11.94
C GLU A 59 -4.29 -0.02 -12.00
N ILE A 60 -3.02 0.23 -11.67
CA ILE A 60 -2.02 -0.84 -11.59
C ILE A 60 -2.37 -1.86 -10.49
N ASP A 61 -1.97 -3.11 -10.70
CA ASP A 61 -2.17 -4.18 -9.71
C ASP A 61 -0.84 -4.60 -9.07
N PHE A 62 -0.70 -4.34 -7.77
CA PHE A 62 0.38 -4.73 -6.87
C PHE A 62 -0.09 -5.66 -5.75
N THR A 63 -1.23 -6.34 -5.92
CA THR A 63 -1.78 -7.25 -4.91
C THR A 63 -0.73 -8.24 -4.40
N GLY A 64 -0.51 -8.28 -3.09
CA GLY A 64 0.44 -9.21 -2.44
C GLY A 64 1.91 -9.01 -2.82
N SER A 65 2.27 -7.89 -3.46
CA SER A 65 3.63 -7.64 -3.91
C SER A 65 4.51 -7.03 -2.82
N SER A 66 5.78 -7.39 -2.83
CA SER A 66 6.79 -6.78 -1.98
C SER A 66 7.36 -5.56 -2.69
N LEU A 67 7.23 -4.40 -2.08
CA LEU A 67 7.68 -3.08 -2.54
C LEU A 67 8.56 -2.43 -1.45
N VAL A 68 9.30 -3.25 -0.71
CA VAL A 68 10.17 -2.79 0.37
C VAL A 68 11.22 -1.85 -0.20
N ASP A 69 11.39 -0.68 0.43
CA ASP A 69 12.29 0.39 -0.04
C ASP A 69 11.98 0.89 -1.48
N ALA A 70 10.80 0.60 -2.04
CA ALA A 70 10.42 1.06 -3.38
C ALA A 70 10.31 2.59 -3.45
N ARG A 71 10.59 3.12 -4.64
CA ARG A 71 10.62 4.55 -4.95
C ARG A 71 9.44 4.90 -5.85
N LEU A 72 8.40 5.47 -5.25
CA LEU A 72 7.12 5.82 -5.87
C LEU A 72 6.85 7.34 -5.72
N GLU A 73 7.89 8.14 -5.47
CA GLU A 73 7.77 9.58 -5.21
C GLU A 73 7.06 10.26 -6.39
N LYS A 74 6.02 11.06 -6.11
CA LYS A 74 5.23 11.80 -7.13
C LYS A 74 4.61 10.93 -8.24
N SER A 75 4.48 9.61 -8.03
CA SER A 75 3.79 8.74 -8.96
C SER A 75 2.27 8.98 -8.90
N VAL A 76 1.58 8.69 -10.00
CA VAL A 76 0.12 8.72 -10.07
C VAL A 76 -0.37 7.27 -9.99
N LEU A 77 -1.05 6.94 -8.92
CA LEU A 77 -1.52 5.60 -8.52
C LEU A 77 -3.02 5.62 -8.23
N CYS A 78 -3.78 6.48 -8.93
CA CYS A 78 -5.22 6.55 -8.78
C CYS A 78 -5.83 5.18 -9.05
N PHE A 79 -6.73 4.71 -8.17
CA PHE A 79 -7.38 3.40 -8.28
C PHE A 79 -6.42 2.20 -8.31
N ALA A 80 -5.16 2.37 -7.92
CA ALA A 80 -4.20 1.27 -7.84
C ALA A 80 -4.64 0.26 -6.76
N ASN A 81 -4.31 -1.01 -6.98
CA ASN A 81 -4.58 -2.09 -6.05
C ASN A 81 -3.28 -2.51 -5.36
N PHE A 82 -3.20 -2.28 -4.05
CA PHE A 82 -2.11 -2.66 -3.15
C PHE A 82 -2.60 -3.61 -2.06
N PHE A 83 -3.70 -4.34 -2.29
CA PHE A 83 -4.24 -5.28 -1.31
C PHE A 83 -3.15 -6.25 -0.82
N GLY A 84 -2.86 -6.24 0.48
CA GLY A 84 -1.84 -7.10 1.09
C GLY A 84 -0.40 -6.83 0.64
N ALA A 85 -0.11 -5.69 0.01
CA ALA A 85 1.25 -5.35 -0.44
C ALA A 85 2.15 -4.91 0.73
N ASP A 86 3.45 -5.21 0.64
CA ASP A 86 4.44 -4.72 1.60
C ASP A 86 5.12 -3.45 1.08
N LEU A 87 4.77 -2.30 1.66
CA LEU A 87 5.32 -0.97 1.37
C LEU A 87 6.29 -0.50 2.48
N THR A 88 6.87 -1.43 3.25
CA THR A 88 7.82 -1.11 4.33
C THR A 88 8.95 -0.22 3.79
N ARG A 89 9.15 0.95 4.42
CA ARG A 89 10.13 1.99 4.02
C ARG A 89 10.01 2.50 2.57
N ALA A 90 8.89 2.26 1.89
CA ALA A 90 8.65 2.81 0.57
C ALA A 90 8.56 4.35 0.61
N ARG A 91 9.03 5.00 -0.45
CA ARG A 91 8.97 6.45 -0.62
C ARG A 91 7.82 6.80 -1.56
N LEU A 92 6.75 7.34 -0.99
CA LEU A 92 5.51 7.73 -1.67
C LEU A 92 5.24 9.24 -1.51
N ASN A 93 6.25 10.03 -1.14
CA ASN A 93 6.09 11.46 -0.91
C ASN A 93 5.56 12.16 -2.18
N GLY A 94 4.45 12.89 -2.03
CA GLY A 94 3.74 13.56 -3.12
C GLY A 94 3.06 12.63 -4.13
N ALA A 95 2.94 11.33 -3.88
CA ALA A 95 2.22 10.40 -4.76
C ALA A 95 0.71 10.64 -4.71
N ASP A 96 0.01 10.31 -5.79
CA ASP A 96 -1.46 10.35 -5.88
C ASP A 96 -2.03 8.93 -5.75
N LEU A 97 -2.53 8.59 -4.57
CA LEU A 97 -3.20 7.34 -4.19
C LEU A 97 -4.72 7.52 -4.08
N THR A 98 -5.30 8.50 -4.79
CA THR A 98 -6.75 8.74 -4.77
C THR A 98 -7.51 7.44 -5.08
N ARG A 99 -8.41 7.05 -4.18
CA ARG A 99 -9.24 5.83 -4.29
C ARG A 99 -8.44 4.53 -4.48
N ALA A 100 -7.18 4.48 -4.06
CA ALA A 100 -6.40 3.26 -4.05
C ALA A 100 -6.93 2.26 -3.01
N ASP A 101 -6.85 0.96 -3.33
CA ASP A 101 -7.14 -0.13 -2.39
C ASP A 101 -5.83 -0.53 -1.69
N LEU A 102 -5.70 -0.18 -0.42
CA LEU A 102 -4.52 -0.38 0.42
C LEU A 102 -4.82 -1.34 1.57
N ARG A 103 -5.89 -2.15 1.45
CA ARG A 103 -6.35 -2.99 2.56
C ARG A 103 -5.32 -4.06 2.90
N GLY A 104 -4.97 -4.17 4.18
CA GLY A 104 -3.95 -5.08 4.70
C GLY A 104 -2.53 -4.81 4.19
N ALA A 105 -2.27 -3.65 3.59
CA ALA A 105 -0.92 -3.29 3.22
C ALA A 105 -0.08 -2.90 4.45
N CYS A 106 1.23 -3.16 4.38
CA CYS A 106 2.19 -2.80 5.42
C CYS A 106 2.94 -1.52 5.03
N PHE A 107 2.85 -0.46 5.85
CA PHE A 107 3.50 0.83 5.63
C PHE A 107 4.55 1.15 6.70
N ARG A 108 5.12 0.13 7.35
CA ARG A 108 6.10 0.34 8.43
C ARG A 108 7.23 1.27 7.98
N GLY A 109 7.34 2.44 8.60
CA GLY A 109 8.35 3.44 8.27
C GLY A 109 8.29 4.01 6.85
N ALA A 110 7.18 3.85 6.13
CA ALA A 110 6.98 4.44 4.81
C ALA A 110 6.84 5.98 4.89
N ASP A 111 7.14 6.65 3.79
CA ASP A 111 7.03 8.11 3.66
C ASP A 111 5.94 8.49 2.66
N LEU A 112 4.78 8.92 3.18
CA LEU A 112 3.60 9.42 2.46
C LEU A 112 3.47 10.95 2.56
N SER A 113 4.57 11.65 2.85
CA SER A 113 4.54 13.09 3.07
C SER A 113 4.00 13.85 1.85
N GLY A 114 2.96 14.65 2.06
CA GLY A 114 2.27 15.38 1.00
C GLY A 114 1.58 14.51 -0.05
N ALA A 115 1.39 13.20 0.19
CA ALA A 115 0.65 12.33 -0.71
C ALA A 115 -0.85 12.65 -0.68
N ASN A 116 -1.52 12.47 -1.82
CA ASN A 116 -2.97 12.51 -1.91
C ASN A 116 -3.52 11.09 -1.73
N MET A 117 -4.26 10.85 -0.66
CA MET A 117 -4.87 9.57 -0.30
C MET A 117 -6.39 9.68 -0.16
N THR A 118 -6.98 10.69 -0.83
CA THR A 118 -8.42 10.95 -0.75
C THR A 118 -9.21 9.70 -1.13
N GLN A 119 -10.19 9.35 -0.28
CA GLN A 119 -11.06 8.18 -0.46
C GLN A 119 -10.33 6.83 -0.60
N SER A 120 -9.07 6.72 -0.16
CA SER A 120 -8.36 5.43 -0.14
C SER A 120 -8.89 4.50 0.95
N ASP A 121 -8.75 3.19 0.75
CA ASP A 121 -9.17 2.17 1.72
C ASP A 121 -7.95 1.47 2.32
N ILE A 122 -7.62 1.80 3.56
CA ILE A 122 -6.47 1.29 4.33
C ILE A 122 -6.93 0.38 5.47
N ARG A 123 -8.17 -0.13 5.40
CA ARG A 123 -8.69 -1.04 6.44
C ARG A 123 -7.93 -2.36 6.47
N GLU A 124 -8.09 -3.11 7.54
CA GLU A 124 -7.61 -4.49 7.59
C GLU A 124 -8.06 -5.30 6.35
N ALA A 125 -7.16 -6.18 5.87
CA ALA A 125 -7.53 -7.18 4.89
C ALA A 125 -8.34 -8.27 5.58
N VAL A 126 -9.67 -8.14 5.59
CA VAL A 126 -10.53 -9.27 5.95
C VAL A 126 -10.51 -10.27 4.80
N LEU A 127 -9.55 -11.18 4.80
CA LEU A 127 -9.69 -12.45 4.09
C LEU A 127 -10.73 -13.25 4.87
N VAL A 128 -12.00 -13.19 4.44
CA VAL A 128 -13.04 -14.08 4.95
C VAL A 128 -12.54 -15.51 4.71
N ARG A 129 -12.08 -16.15 5.79
CA ARG A 129 -11.66 -17.55 5.79
C ARG A 129 -12.86 -18.39 5.35
N ALA A 130 -12.89 -18.78 4.09
CA ALA A 130 -13.87 -19.72 3.59
C ALA A 130 -13.53 -21.12 4.15
N GLY A 131 -14.22 -21.52 5.22
CA GLY A 131 -14.36 -22.91 5.65
C GLY A 131 -13.54 -23.36 6.89
N PRO A 132 -14.13 -24.19 7.78
CA PRO A 132 -13.44 -24.77 8.93
C PRO A 132 -12.67 -26.03 8.48
N GLY A 133 -11.42 -25.86 8.03
CA GLY A 133 -10.54 -26.99 7.74
C GLY A 133 -9.56 -26.69 6.61
N GLY A 134 -8.38 -26.18 6.97
CA GLY A 134 -7.32 -25.99 5.99
C GLY A 134 -6.21 -25.07 6.50
N ALA A 135 -4.98 -25.56 6.32
CA ALA A 135 -3.69 -24.93 6.58
C ALA A 135 -3.24 -24.85 8.04
N SER A 136 -2.75 -26.01 8.49
CA SER A 136 -1.62 -26.20 9.38
C SER A 136 -0.43 -25.28 9.05
N ASP A 137 0.15 -24.73 10.10
CA ASP A 137 1.53 -24.27 10.26
C ASP A 137 2.43 -24.39 9.01
N SER A 138 2.61 -23.27 8.32
CA SER A 138 3.82 -23.02 7.54
C SER A 138 4.15 -21.53 7.58
N GLU A 139 5.42 -21.26 7.86
CA GLU A 139 6.02 -19.96 8.15
C GLU A 139 5.93 -19.01 6.94
N TYR A 140 4.84 -18.26 6.85
CA TYR A 140 4.81 -16.92 6.26
C TYR A 140 4.65 -15.94 7.41
N SER A 141 5.57 -14.97 7.50
CA SER A 141 5.72 -14.00 8.61
C SER A 141 4.38 -13.74 9.30
N GLN A 142 4.26 -14.23 10.53
CA GLN A 142 3.02 -14.42 11.30
C GLN A 142 2.27 -13.11 11.66
N ASP A 143 2.59 -11.99 11.02
CA ASP A 143 2.24 -10.65 11.47
C ASP A 143 1.28 -9.92 10.51
N ALA A 144 1.42 -10.06 9.19
CA ALA A 144 0.62 -9.27 8.23
C ALA A 144 -0.78 -9.85 7.97
N ALA A 145 -0.99 -11.14 8.20
CA ALA A 145 -2.28 -11.81 7.97
C ALA A 145 -3.18 -11.91 9.22
N LYS A 146 -2.65 -11.58 10.41
CA LYS A 146 -3.37 -11.65 11.69
C LYS A 146 -3.70 -10.29 12.31
N HIS A 147 -3.10 -9.23 11.79
CA HIS A 147 -3.24 -7.87 12.28
C HIS A 147 -3.60 -6.98 11.09
N GLY A 148 -4.56 -6.05 11.25
CA GLY A 148 -4.95 -5.14 10.17
C GLY A 148 -3.80 -4.27 9.66
N SER A 149 -4.07 -3.38 8.70
CA SER A 149 -3.02 -2.60 8.03
C SER A 149 -2.07 -1.95 9.03
N ASP A 150 -0.76 -2.14 8.83
CA ASP A 150 0.25 -1.66 9.75
C ASP A 150 0.84 -0.34 9.23
N LEU A 151 0.52 0.74 9.93
CA LEU A 151 0.96 2.11 9.68
C LEU A 151 2.01 2.56 10.71
N SER A 152 2.67 1.62 11.39
CA SER A 152 3.58 1.95 12.48
C SER A 152 4.78 2.75 11.99
N GLY A 153 5.04 3.89 12.62
CA GLY A 153 6.12 4.79 12.22
C GLY A 153 5.94 5.44 10.84
N LEU A 154 4.73 5.36 10.27
CA LEU A 154 4.40 6.01 9.00
C LEU A 154 4.61 7.53 9.11
N ARG A 155 5.22 8.15 8.09
CA ARG A 155 5.26 9.61 7.96
C ARG A 155 4.24 10.06 6.93
N ALA A 156 3.18 10.73 7.36
CA ALA A 156 2.11 11.24 6.50
C ALA A 156 1.95 12.76 6.69
N HIS A 157 3.05 13.48 6.89
CA HIS A 157 2.98 14.92 7.15
C HIS A 157 2.41 15.67 5.94
N GLY A 158 1.41 16.52 6.17
CA GLY A 158 0.75 17.26 5.07
C GLY A 158 0.01 16.39 4.05
N ALA A 159 -0.18 15.09 4.30
CA ALA A 159 -0.92 14.21 3.40
C ALA A 159 -2.43 14.54 3.41
N ASP A 160 -3.11 14.31 2.30
CA ASP A 160 -4.57 14.44 2.23
C ASP A 160 -5.24 13.07 2.38
N LEU A 161 -5.83 12.82 3.54
CA LEU A 161 -6.56 11.60 3.86
C LEU A 161 -8.08 11.83 3.80
N THR A 162 -8.57 12.90 3.16
CA THR A 162 -10.01 13.23 3.18
C THR A 162 -10.86 12.04 2.73
N ALA A 163 -11.83 11.66 3.57
CA ALA A 163 -12.70 10.50 3.40
C ALA A 163 -11.99 9.13 3.25
N ALA A 164 -10.72 9.03 3.65
CA ALA A 164 -10.02 7.75 3.71
C ALA A 164 -10.57 6.86 4.83
N ARG A 165 -10.46 5.54 4.64
CA ARG A 165 -10.89 4.54 5.62
C ARG A 165 -9.65 3.90 6.25
N ILE A 166 -9.45 4.11 7.55
CA ILE A 166 -8.28 3.66 8.30
C ILE A 166 -8.74 2.82 9.51
N GLY A 167 -9.77 2.01 9.31
CA GLY A 167 -10.38 1.21 10.38
C GLY A 167 -9.60 -0.09 10.63
N ASN A 168 -9.58 -0.53 11.89
CA ASN A 168 -8.92 -1.76 12.35
C ASN A 168 -7.42 -1.83 11.98
N SER A 169 -6.76 -0.67 11.82
CA SER A 169 -5.33 -0.56 11.49
C SER A 169 -4.50 -0.18 12.70
N PHE A 170 -3.21 -0.52 12.69
CA PHE A 170 -2.25 -0.16 13.71
C PHE A 170 -1.46 1.08 13.27
N ALA A 171 -1.67 2.24 13.89
CA ALA A 171 -0.96 3.48 13.53
C ALA A 171 -0.09 3.99 14.68
N VAL A 172 0.58 3.06 15.38
CA VAL A 172 1.44 3.39 16.53
C VAL A 172 2.65 4.18 16.04
N ARG A 173 2.91 5.34 16.66
CA ARG A 173 3.99 6.28 16.26
C ARG A 173 3.89 6.80 14.82
N ALA A 174 2.71 6.74 14.21
CA ALA A 174 2.48 7.38 12.93
C ALA A 174 2.45 8.91 13.11
N ASP A 175 3.07 9.63 12.18
CA ASP A 175 3.08 11.09 12.13
C ASP A 175 2.08 11.60 11.09
N PHE A 176 0.98 12.17 11.57
CA PHE A 176 -0.05 12.80 10.75
C PHE A 176 0.00 14.34 10.84
N THR A 177 1.14 14.92 11.20
CA THR A 177 1.27 16.38 11.39
C THR A 177 0.89 17.14 10.12
N GLY A 178 -0.12 18.01 10.21
CA GLY A 178 -0.62 18.80 9.09
C GLY A 178 -1.40 18.01 8.04
N ALA A 179 -1.69 16.72 8.28
CA ALA A 179 -2.51 15.94 7.37
C ALA A 179 -3.98 16.38 7.40
N GLN A 180 -4.65 16.37 6.25
CA GLN A 180 -6.09 16.64 6.14
C GLN A 180 -6.85 15.35 6.43
N MET A 181 -7.68 15.32 7.46
CA MET A 181 -8.39 14.11 7.89
C MET A 181 -9.92 14.29 7.96
N ARG A 182 -10.47 15.17 7.12
CA ARG A 182 -11.92 15.42 7.07
C ARG A 182 -12.66 14.16 6.63
N GLY A 183 -13.62 13.70 7.43
CA GLY A 183 -14.41 12.51 7.11
C GLY A 183 -13.64 11.18 7.14
N VAL A 184 -12.45 11.15 7.75
CA VAL A 184 -11.70 9.89 7.94
C VAL A 184 -12.41 8.99 8.93
N SER A 185 -12.49 7.70 8.62
CA SER A 185 -13.02 6.68 9.53
C SER A 185 -11.88 5.94 10.23
N PHE A 186 -11.80 6.06 11.56
CA PHE A 186 -10.84 5.37 12.44
C PHE A 186 -11.46 4.21 13.21
N GLN A 187 -12.56 3.63 12.72
CA GLN A 187 -13.29 2.60 13.46
C GLN A 187 -12.37 1.42 13.82
N GLY A 188 -12.14 1.19 15.12
CA GLY A 188 -11.29 0.10 15.63
C GLY A 188 -9.79 0.25 15.38
N ALA A 189 -9.32 1.43 14.95
CA ALA A 189 -7.89 1.69 14.76
C ALA A 189 -7.16 1.86 16.10
N ASP A 190 -5.98 1.28 16.22
CA ASP A 190 -5.08 1.51 17.36
C ASP A 190 -4.16 2.70 17.08
N LEU A 191 -4.35 3.77 17.86
CA LEU A 191 -3.62 5.04 17.74
C LEU A 191 -2.65 5.28 18.92
N GLY A 192 -2.24 4.23 19.63
CA GLY A 192 -1.61 4.28 20.97
C GLY A 192 -0.45 5.25 21.23
N ASP A 193 0.11 5.92 20.20
CA ASP A 193 1.16 6.93 20.36
C ASP A 193 1.13 8.03 19.27
N VAL A 194 -0.04 8.32 18.69
CA VAL A 194 -0.18 9.41 17.71
C VAL A 194 -0.20 10.76 18.46
N PRO A 195 0.68 11.73 18.12
CA PRO A 195 0.76 12.99 18.86
C PRO A 195 -0.59 13.72 18.87
N ARG A 196 -1.08 14.06 20.08
CA ARG A 196 -2.40 14.64 20.39
C ARG A 196 -2.74 15.98 19.70
N ARG A 197 -1.88 16.52 18.82
CA ARG A 197 -2.16 17.72 18.01
C ARG A 197 -2.75 17.38 16.64
N VAL A 198 -3.29 16.18 16.49
CA VAL A 198 -4.24 15.89 15.42
C VAL A 198 -5.54 16.56 15.82
N GLU A 199 -5.91 17.65 15.14
CA GLU A 199 -7.29 18.12 15.12
C GLU A 199 -8.13 17.02 14.47
N ILE A 200 -8.56 16.06 15.29
CA ILE A 200 -9.65 15.15 14.95
C ILE A 200 -10.86 16.08 14.86
N CYS A 201 -11.05 16.70 13.69
CA CYS A 201 -12.29 17.38 13.36
C CYS A 201 -13.38 16.33 13.52
N SER A 202 -14.08 16.46 14.65
CA SER A 202 -15.09 15.55 15.16
C SER A 202 -15.91 14.96 14.02
N ALA A 203 -15.84 13.64 13.86
CA ALA A 203 -16.90 12.90 13.19
C ALA A 203 -18.19 13.32 13.89
N GLY A 204 -19.10 13.95 13.14
CA GLY A 204 -20.46 14.17 13.61
C GLY A 204 -21.00 12.81 14.04
N ALA A 205 -21.33 12.70 15.33
CA ALA A 205 -22.38 11.80 15.74
C ALA A 205 -23.63 12.20 14.95
N VAL A 206 -24.04 11.37 14.00
CA VAL A 206 -25.32 11.53 13.32
C VAL A 206 -26.15 10.31 13.67
N GLY A 207 -27.14 10.52 14.54
CA GLY A 207 -28.30 9.65 14.77
C GLY A 207 -28.08 8.48 15.70
#